data_AF-A0A5J4UHN3-F1
#
_entry.id   AF-A0A5J4UHN3-F1
#
_cell.length_a   1.000
_cell.length_b   1.000
_cell.length_c   1.000
_cell.angle_alpha   90.00
_cell.angle_beta   90.00
_cell.angle_gamma   90.00
#
_symmetry.space_group_name_H-M   'P 1'
#
loop_
_entity.id
_entity.type
_entity.pdbx_description
1 polymer ?
#
loop_
_entity_poly.entity_id
_entity_poly.type
_entity_poly.pdbx_seq_one_letter_code
_entity_poly.pdbx_strand_id
1 'polypeptide(L)'
;EKLGIQIQITHLPGDKNEIVDAQSRLSRTEDYKLKEKIFQQTYFQMNLIPTINLFSQHFNNLLPIFMSITRGHGEIAIDALNQTWKMELPWIHPPIPLLPAVLKKI
;
A
#
# COMPACT_ATOMS: atom_id res chain seq x y z
N GLU A 1 18.46 14.72 -4.62
CA GLU A 1 18.60 15.04 -3.18
C GLU A 1 18.08 13.87 -2.37
N LYS A 2 18.90 13.24 -1.50
CA LYS A 2 18.41 12.20 -0.59
C LYS A 2 17.79 12.92 0.61
N LEU A 3 16.53 12.66 0.92
CA LEU A 3 15.72 13.35 1.95
C LEU A 3 16.29 13.29 3.40
N GLY A 4 17.48 12.72 3.64
CA GLY A 4 18.09 12.68 4.98
C GLY A 4 17.29 11.90 6.02
N ILE A 5 16.35 11.04 5.59
CA ILE A 5 15.47 10.29 6.48
C ILE A 5 16.21 9.05 7.01
N GLN A 6 16.23 8.89 8.34
CA GLN A 6 16.74 7.71 9.03
C GLN A 6 15.58 6.89 9.60
N ILE A 7 15.50 5.61 9.22
CA ILE A 7 14.48 4.68 9.72
C ILE A 7 15.10 3.83 10.84
N GLN A 8 14.48 3.82 12.01
CA GLN A 8 14.86 2.96 13.13
C GLN A 8 13.72 1.98 13.45
N ILE A 9 14.06 0.69 13.51
CA ILE A 9 13.12 -0.37 13.87
C ILE A 9 13.30 -0.67 15.35
N THR A 10 12.23 -0.56 16.14
CA THR A 10 12.23 -0.89 17.57
C THR A 10 11.24 -2.01 17.83
N HIS A 11 11.63 -3.00 18.63
CA HIS A 11 10.76 -4.10 19.02
C HIS A 11 9.74 -3.64 20.06
N LEU A 12 8.45 -3.81 19.77
CA LEU A 12 7.37 -3.64 20.74
C LEU A 12 7.03 -5.01 21.33
N PRO A 13 7.11 -5.18 22.66
CA PRO A 13 6.80 -6.47 23.28
C PRO A 13 5.32 -6.84 23.10
N GLY A 14 5.07 -8.15 22.99
CA GLY A 14 3.78 -8.69 22.52
C GLY A 14 2.58 -8.31 23.39
N ASP A 15 2.77 -8.20 24.70
CA ASP A 15 1.78 -7.75 25.70
C ASP A 15 1.25 -6.34 25.42
N LYS A 16 2.08 -5.48 24.81
CA LYS A 16 1.71 -4.11 24.41
C LYS A 16 1.17 -4.03 22.98
N ASN A 17 1.24 -5.11 22.23
CA ASN A 17 0.88 -5.18 20.82
C ASN A 17 -0.30 -6.11 20.53
N GLU A 18 -0.92 -6.73 21.55
CA GLU A 18 -1.89 -7.81 21.35
C GLU A 18 -3.04 -7.43 20.41
N ILE A 19 -3.63 -6.25 20.58
CA ILE A 19 -4.75 -5.77 19.74
C ILE A 19 -4.30 -5.56 18.30
N VAL A 20 -3.17 -4.89 18.10
CA VAL A 20 -2.64 -4.56 16.77
C VAL A 20 -2.14 -5.82 16.05
N ASP A 21 -1.48 -6.74 16.77
CA ASP A 21 -1.03 -8.03 16.25
C ASP A 21 -2.23 -8.91 15.86
N ALA A 22 -3.28 -8.96 16.69
CA ALA A 22 -4.52 -9.68 16.37
C ALA A 22 -5.19 -9.12 15.11
N GLN A 23 -5.30 -7.80 14.98
CA GLN A 23 -5.85 -7.13 13.79
C GLN A 23 -5.00 -7.38 12.54
N SER A 24 -3.66 -7.35 12.65
CA SER A 24 -2.75 -7.67 11.55
C SER A 24 -2.77 -9.15 11.15
N ARG A 25 -3.24 -10.05 12.02
CA ARG A 25 -3.39 -11.48 11.73
C ARG A 25 -4.73 -11.79 11.09
N LEU A 26 -5.81 -11.17 11.57
CA LEU A 26 -7.17 -11.28 11.03
C LEU A 26 -7.25 -10.83 9.56
N SER A 27 -6.45 -9.82 9.22
CA SER A 27 -6.40 -9.22 7.90
C SER A 27 -5.71 -10.04 6.81
N ARG A 28 -5.34 -11.29 7.09
CA ARG A 28 -4.91 -12.21 6.04
C ARG A 28 -6.07 -12.64 5.13
N THR A 29 -7.31 -12.42 5.57
CA THR A 29 -8.52 -12.91 4.90
C THR A 29 -9.46 -11.77 4.46
N GLU A 30 -9.35 -10.57 5.04
CA GLU A 30 -10.09 -9.39 4.59
C GLU A 30 -9.14 -8.41 3.91
N ASP A 31 -9.37 -8.23 2.61
CA ASP A 31 -8.75 -7.19 1.80
C ASP A 31 -8.95 -5.82 2.46
N TYR A 32 -7.86 -5.17 2.86
CA TYR A 32 -7.84 -3.80 3.40
C TYR A 32 -8.22 -2.75 2.33
N LYS A 33 -9.40 -2.88 1.71
CA LYS A 33 -9.90 -1.91 0.75
C LYS A 33 -10.36 -0.67 1.50
N LEU A 34 -9.69 0.45 1.26
CA LEU A 34 -10.19 1.75 1.72
C LEU A 34 -11.59 2.00 1.12
N LYS A 35 -12.52 2.54 1.91
CA LYS A 35 -13.84 2.93 1.38
C LYS A 35 -13.66 3.94 0.25
N GLU A 36 -14.30 3.70 -0.89
CA GLU A 36 -14.15 4.52 -2.08
C GLU A 36 -14.46 6.02 -1.84
N LYS A 37 -15.47 6.32 -1.02
CA LYS A 37 -15.78 7.69 -0.61
C LYS A 37 -14.62 8.39 0.11
N ILE A 38 -13.89 7.65 0.97
CA ILE A 38 -12.74 8.19 1.69
C ILE A 38 -11.57 8.40 0.72
N PHE A 39 -11.34 7.44 -0.17
CA PHE A 39 -10.35 7.58 -1.23
C PHE A 39 -10.60 8.83 -2.09
N GLN A 40 -11.84 9.01 -2.56
CA GLN A 40 -12.27 10.17 -3.36
C GLN A 40 -12.09 11.50 -2.63
N GLN A 41 -12.49 11.56 -1.35
CA GLN A 41 -12.29 12.75 -0.52
C GLN A 41 -10.81 13.08 -0.33
N THR A 42 -9.97 12.07 -0.12
CA THR A 42 -8.54 12.24 0.18
C THR A 42 -7.81 12.90 -0.99
N TYR A 43 -7.96 12.37 -2.20
CA TYR A 43 -7.24 12.89 -3.35
C TYR A 43 -7.77 14.27 -3.79
N PHE A 44 -9.08 14.52 -3.62
CA PHE A 44 -9.68 15.84 -3.81
C PHE A 44 -9.11 16.88 -2.84
N GLN A 45 -9.01 16.54 -1.56
CA GLN A 45 -8.45 17.43 -0.53
C GLN A 45 -6.96 17.70 -0.73
N MET A 46 -6.21 16.69 -1.18
CA MET A 46 -4.76 16.81 -1.39
C MET A 46 -4.40 17.45 -2.74
N ASN A 47 -5.38 17.70 -3.62
CA ASN A 47 -5.16 18.13 -5.00
C ASN A 47 -4.16 17.22 -5.75
N LEU A 48 -4.25 15.91 -5.47
CA LEU A 48 -3.47 14.86 -6.11
C LEU A 48 -4.46 13.94 -6.83
N ILE A 49 -4.14 13.50 -8.05
CA ILE A 49 -4.98 12.53 -8.77
C ILE A 49 -4.13 11.28 -8.99
N PRO A 50 -4.27 10.26 -8.15
CA PRO A 50 -3.50 9.04 -8.33
C PRO A 50 -3.94 8.34 -9.61
N THR A 51 -2.96 7.93 -10.41
CA THR A 51 -3.18 7.31 -11.73
C THR A 51 -3.05 5.80 -11.70
N ILE A 52 -2.35 5.26 -10.70
CA ILE A 52 -2.10 3.83 -10.54
C ILE A 52 -2.20 3.41 -9.07
N ASN A 53 -2.71 2.20 -8.80
CA ASN A 53 -2.70 1.59 -7.47
C ASN A 53 -1.64 0.47 -7.39
N LEU A 54 -0.65 0.58 -6.51
CA LEU A 54 0.54 -0.29 -6.52
C LEU A 54 0.43 -1.60 -5.73
N PHE A 55 -0.61 -1.77 -4.92
CA PHE A 55 -0.75 -2.96 -4.06
C PHE A 55 -2.20 -3.43 -4.00
N SER A 56 -2.77 -3.71 -5.17
CA SER A 56 -4.16 -4.16 -5.30
C SER A 56 -4.31 -5.46 -6.06
N GLN A 57 -5.49 -6.05 -5.93
CA GLN A 57 -6.03 -7.17 -6.69
C GLN A 57 -7.33 -6.72 -7.38
N HIS A 58 -7.83 -7.56 -8.29
CA HIS A 58 -9.01 -7.29 -9.09
C HIS A 58 -10.28 -6.89 -8.29
N PHE A 59 -10.46 -7.44 -7.09
CA PHE A 59 -11.67 -7.17 -6.29
C PHE A 59 -11.50 -5.95 -5.38
N ASN A 60 -10.25 -5.60 -5.03
CA ASN A 60 -9.94 -4.59 -4.04
C ASN A 60 -9.37 -3.29 -4.64
N ASN A 61 -9.25 -3.18 -5.97
CA ASN A 61 -8.74 -1.98 -6.62
C ASN A 61 -9.68 -0.77 -6.48
N LEU A 62 -9.06 0.39 -6.32
CA LEU A 62 -9.68 1.72 -6.28
C LEU A 62 -9.47 2.49 -7.58
N LEU A 63 -8.58 1.99 -8.45
CA LEU A 63 -8.22 2.58 -9.73
C LEU A 63 -8.26 1.50 -10.82
N PRO A 64 -8.63 1.85 -12.07
CA PRO A 64 -8.64 0.90 -13.19
C PRO A 64 -7.26 0.35 -13.51
N ILE A 65 -6.22 1.17 -13.33
CA ILE A 65 -4.83 0.79 -13.54
C ILE A 65 -4.23 0.41 -12.19
N PHE A 66 -3.77 -0.83 -12.06
CA PHE A 66 -3.18 -1.30 -10.81
C PHE A 66 -2.12 -2.38 -11.04
N MET A 67 -1.23 -2.49 -10.06
CA MET A 67 -0.27 -3.58 -9.91
C MET A 67 -0.66 -4.41 -8.69
N SER A 68 -0.26 -5.68 -8.73
CA SER A 68 -0.50 -6.63 -7.65
C SER A 68 0.81 -7.21 -7.12
N ILE A 69 0.75 -7.79 -5.91
CA ILE A 69 1.88 -8.53 -5.32
C ILE A 69 2.02 -9.89 -6.01
N THR A 70 0.89 -10.53 -6.31
CA THR A 70 0.80 -11.85 -6.94
C THR A 70 -0.02 -11.76 -8.22
N ARG A 71 0.28 -12.64 -9.18
CA ARG A 71 -0.48 -12.73 -10.42
C ARG A 71 -1.96 -13.02 -10.16
N GLY A 72 -2.83 -12.34 -10.90
CA GLY A 72 -4.28 -12.40 -10.79
C GLY A 72 -4.95 -12.09 -12.12
N HIS A 73 -5.93 -11.17 -12.09
CA HIS A 73 -6.65 -10.72 -13.27
C HIS A 73 -6.70 -9.18 -13.34
N GLY A 74 -6.36 -8.62 -14.50
CA GLY A 74 -6.48 -7.19 -14.78
C GLY A 74 -5.34 -6.32 -14.27
N GLU A 75 -4.36 -6.86 -13.54
CA GLU A 75 -3.15 -6.11 -13.19
C GLU A 75 -2.32 -5.81 -14.44
N ILE A 76 -1.71 -4.61 -14.48
CA ILE A 76 -0.80 -4.25 -15.58
C ILE A 76 0.61 -4.81 -15.38
N ALA A 77 0.97 -5.11 -14.13
CA ALA A 77 2.23 -5.73 -13.75
C ALA A 77 2.10 -6.35 -12.35
N ILE A 78 3.02 -7.26 -12.06
CA ILE A 78 3.20 -7.84 -10.73
C ILE A 78 4.46 -7.27 -10.08
N ASP A 79 4.54 -7.41 -8.76
CA ASP A 79 5.70 -7.05 -7.94
C ASP A 79 6.07 -5.55 -8.07
N ALA A 80 5.17 -4.69 -7.57
CA ALA A 80 5.34 -3.24 -7.62
C ALA A 80 6.63 -2.75 -6.95
N LEU A 81 7.24 -3.50 -6.02
CA LEU A 81 8.50 -3.15 -5.39
C LEU A 81 9.68 -3.22 -6.36
N ASN A 82 9.63 -4.10 -7.36
CA ASN A 82 10.68 -4.21 -8.38
C ASN A 82 10.40 -3.34 -9.63
N GLN A 83 9.19 -2.79 -9.78
CA GLN A 83 8.85 -1.90 -10.90
C GLN A 83 9.37 -0.47 -10.71
N THR A 84 9.61 0.23 -11.81
CA THR A 84 9.93 1.66 -11.80
C THR A 84 8.64 2.48 -11.76
N TRP A 85 8.50 3.38 -10.80
CA TRP A 85 7.29 4.21 -10.63
C TRP A 85 7.39 5.58 -11.32
N LYS A 86 8.34 5.76 -12.25
CA LYS A 86 8.58 7.04 -12.89
C LYS A 86 7.39 7.41 -13.78
N MET A 87 6.93 8.66 -13.65
CA MET A 87 5.85 9.31 -14.43
C MET A 87 4.41 9.04 -13.98
N GLU A 88 4.18 8.20 -12.97
CA GLU A 88 2.85 7.96 -12.42
C GLU A 88 2.74 8.58 -11.02
N LEU A 89 1.53 8.95 -10.60
CA LEU A 89 1.24 9.30 -9.21
C LEU A 89 0.62 8.07 -8.52
N PRO A 90 1.41 7.27 -7.79
CA PRO A 90 0.90 6.03 -7.25
C PRO A 90 0.06 6.26 -5.99
N TRP A 91 -1.08 5.56 -5.91
CA TRP A 91 -1.72 5.22 -4.66
C TRP A 91 -0.98 4.03 -4.04
N ILE A 92 -0.39 4.25 -2.86
CA ILE A 92 0.46 3.28 -2.16
C ILE A 92 -0.26 2.82 -0.89
N HIS A 93 -0.83 1.62 -0.94
CA HIS A 93 -1.49 1.01 0.20
C HIS A 93 -1.06 -0.47 0.37
N PRO A 94 0.21 -0.71 0.73
CA PRO A 94 0.76 -2.05 0.83
C PRO A 94 0.22 -2.80 2.05
N PRO A 95 0.25 -4.15 2.05
CA PRO A 95 0.13 -4.93 3.27
C PRO A 95 1.14 -4.49 4.32
N ILE A 96 0.75 -4.54 5.59
CA ILE A 96 1.58 -4.15 6.75
C ILE A 96 3.00 -4.73 6.68
N PRO A 97 3.22 -6.03 6.35
CA PRO A 97 4.56 -6.60 6.27
C PRO A 97 5.48 -5.94 5.21
N LEU A 98 4.91 -5.28 4.20
CA LEU A 98 5.66 -4.66 3.11
C LEU A 98 5.94 -3.17 3.34
N LEU A 99 5.38 -2.55 4.39
CA LEU A 99 5.62 -1.13 4.71
C LEU A 99 7.11 -0.76 4.77
N PRO A 100 8.01 -1.54 5.42
CA PRO A 100 9.44 -1.20 5.45
C PRO A 100 10.09 -1.21 4.06
N ALA A 101 9.69 -2.14 3.19
CA ALA A 101 10.23 -2.25 1.84
C ALA A 101 9.76 -1.10 0.95
N VAL A 102 8.49 -0.70 1.09
CA VAL A 102 7.93 0.47 0.40
C VAL A 102 8.65 1.75 0.81
N LEU A 103 8.82 1.98 2.11
CA LEU A 103 9.52 3.17 2.63
C LEU A 103 10.98 3.25 2.16
N LYS A 104 11.64 2.11 1.97
CA LYS A 104 13.02 2.07 1.44
C LYS A 104 13.10 2.44 -0.05
N LYS A 105 12.00 2.29 -0.79
CA LYS A 105 11.94 2.49 -2.25
C LYS A 105 11.57 3.92 -2.64
N ILE A 106 10.75 4.59 -1.84
CA ILE A 106 10.42 6.02 -1.97
C ILE A 106 11.68 6.85 -1.65
#